data_AF-A0A1I8AEP4-F1
#
_entry.id   AF-A0A1I8AEP4-F1
#
_cell.length_a   1.000
_cell.length_b   1.000
_cell.length_c   1.000
_cell.angle_alpha   90.00
_cell.angle_beta   90.00
_cell.angle_gamma   90.00
#
_symmetry.space_group_name_H-M   'P 1'
#
loop_
_entity.id
_entity.type
_entity.pdbx_description
1 polymer ?
#
loop_
_entity_poly.entity_id
_entity_poly.type
_entity_poly.pdbx_seq_one_letter_code
_entity_poly.pdbx_strand_id
1 'polypeptide(L)'
;MIDIQMQVMWNRLVSVVEEQALTLIRTAFSTSVREAGDLSAGVFDRAGNMLAQAVTGTPGHVNTMAEAVVHFINDIGPDNIFEGDVYVTNDPWKGTGHLHDITIVSPSFYKGRLI
;
A
#
# COMPACT_ATOMS: atom_id res chain seq x y z
N MET A 1 6.90 9.47 -28.40
CA MET A 1 5.58 8.82 -28.21
C MET A 1 5.54 7.96 -26.95
N ILE A 2 6.57 7.14 -26.70
CA ILE A 2 6.67 6.31 -25.48
C ILE A 2 6.71 7.17 -24.21
N ASP A 3 7.40 8.32 -24.22
CA ASP A 3 7.52 9.18 -23.04
C ASP A 3 6.17 9.73 -22.55
N ILE A 4 5.29 10.12 -23.48
CA ILE A 4 3.95 10.64 -23.14
C ILE A 4 3.09 9.51 -22.54
N GLN A 5 3.17 8.29 -23.11
CA GLN A 5 2.43 7.15 -22.57
C GLN A 5 2.90 6.79 -21.15
N MET A 6 4.22 6.80 -20.92
CA MET A 6 4.79 6.56 -19.59
C MET A 6 4.38 7.65 -18.59
N GLN A 7 4.40 8.92 -18.99
CA GLN A 7 3.92 10.01 -18.13
C GLN A 7 2.44 9.87 -17.79
N VAL A 8 1.60 9.46 -18.74
CA VAL A 8 0.18 9.19 -18.48
C VAL A 8 0.01 8.06 -17.47
N MET A 9 0.77 6.97 -17.59
CA MET A 9 0.71 5.86 -16.64
C MET A 9 1.24 6.25 -15.26
N TRP A 10 2.34 6.99 -15.20
CA TRP A 10 2.88 7.51 -13.94
C TRP A 10 1.88 8.41 -13.21
N ASN A 11 1.28 9.37 -13.91
CA ASN A 11 0.29 10.27 -13.33
C ASN A 11 -0.95 9.51 -12.82
N ARG A 12 -1.34 8.42 -13.49
CA ARG A 12 -2.44 7.56 -13.02
C ARG A 12 -2.08 6.81 -11.74
N LEU A 13 -0.88 6.22 -11.65
CA LEU A 13 -0.44 5.53 -10.44
C LEU A 13 -0.41 6.48 -9.25
N VAL A 14 0.17 7.68 -9.43
CA VAL A 14 0.18 8.73 -8.39
C VAL A 14 -1.26 9.14 -8.02
N SER A 15 -2.14 9.36 -9.00
CA SER A 15 -3.53 9.74 -8.70
C SER A 15 -4.27 8.69 -7.87
N VAL A 16 -4.05 7.40 -8.14
CA VAL A 16 -4.69 6.30 -7.41
C VAL A 16 -4.28 6.30 -5.94
N VAL A 17 -2.98 6.38 -5.64
CA VAL A 17 -2.50 6.36 -4.26
C VAL A 17 -2.90 7.61 -3.48
N GLU A 18 -2.93 8.77 -4.15
CA GLU A 18 -3.45 10.01 -3.54
C GLU A 18 -4.95 9.91 -3.22
N GLU A 19 -5.75 9.34 -4.13
CA GLU A 19 -7.18 9.13 -3.89
C GLU A 19 -7.43 8.15 -2.73
N GLN A 20 -6.62 7.08 -2.64
CA GLN A 20 -6.65 6.14 -1.51
C GLN A 20 -6.38 6.86 -0.18
N ALA A 21 -5.29 7.64 -0.11
CA ALA A 21 -4.93 8.40 1.08
C ALA A 21 -6.03 9.39 1.48
N LEU A 22 -6.52 10.19 0.53
CA LEU A 22 -7.59 11.17 0.79
C LEU A 22 -8.88 10.50 1.26
N THR A 23 -9.21 9.33 0.71
CA THR A 23 -10.38 8.56 1.12
C THR A 23 -10.22 8.06 2.56
N LEU A 24 -9.05 7.54 2.92
CA LEU A 24 -8.74 7.13 4.30
C LEU A 24 -8.85 8.30 5.28
N ILE A 25 -8.27 9.46 4.96
CA ILE A 25 -8.37 10.68 5.79
C ILE A 25 -9.84 11.07 6.01
N ARG A 26 -10.65 11.10 4.95
CA ARG A 26 -12.05 11.55 5.01
C ARG A 26 -12.98 10.59 5.74
N THR A 27 -12.62 9.31 5.80
CA THR A 27 -13.43 8.26 6.45
C THR A 27 -12.94 7.92 7.85
N ALA A 28 -11.77 8.44 8.25
CA ALA A 28 -11.21 8.17 9.56
C ALA A 28 -11.96 8.89 10.69
N PHE A 29 -12.22 8.15 11.77
CA PHE A 29 -12.72 8.70 13.02
C PHE A 29 -11.60 9.22 13.94
N SER A 30 -10.39 8.66 13.82
CA SER A 30 -9.23 9.04 14.63
C SER A 30 -8.67 10.39 14.19
N THR A 31 -8.38 11.27 15.16
CA THR A 31 -7.71 12.54 14.90
C THR A 31 -6.30 12.38 14.37
N SER A 32 -5.58 11.30 14.74
CA SER A 32 -4.24 11.03 14.22
C SER A 32 -4.25 10.86 12.70
N VAL A 33 -5.23 10.11 12.19
CA VAL A 33 -5.37 9.90 10.74
C VAL A 33 -6.03 11.10 10.07
N ARG A 34 -7.15 11.59 10.63
CA ARG A 34 -7.98 12.63 10.00
C ARG A 34 -7.32 14.01 9.99
N GLU A 35 -6.69 14.40 11.10
CA GLU A 35 -6.12 15.74 11.28
C GLU A 35 -4.61 15.76 11.08
N ALA A 36 -3.89 14.75 11.60
CA ALA A 36 -2.43 14.70 11.50
C ALA A 36 -1.91 13.97 10.26
N GLY A 37 -2.79 13.29 9.50
CA GLY A 37 -2.41 12.60 8.27
C GLY A 37 -1.48 11.40 8.50
N ASP A 38 -1.57 10.77 9.67
CA ASP A 38 -0.74 9.64 10.08
C ASP A 38 -1.19 8.34 9.39
N LEU A 39 -0.93 8.26 8.08
CA LEU A 39 -1.21 7.12 7.23
C LEU A 39 -0.25 7.10 6.04
N SER A 40 -0.23 5.96 5.34
CA SER A 40 0.42 5.86 4.03
C SER A 40 -0.42 4.96 3.12
N ALA A 41 -0.30 5.19 1.82
CA ALA A 41 -0.92 4.38 0.78
C ALA A 41 0.08 4.14 -0.33
N GLY A 42 0.12 2.92 -0.86
CA GLY A 42 1.08 2.53 -1.87
C GLY A 42 0.56 1.45 -2.81
N VAL A 43 1.12 1.41 -4.02
CA VAL A 43 0.91 0.37 -5.02
C VAL A 43 2.24 -0.35 -5.23
N PHE A 44 2.18 -1.67 -5.32
CA PHE A 44 3.33 -2.56 -5.36
C PHE A 44 3.27 -3.46 -6.59
N ASP A 45 4.43 -3.90 -7.08
CA ASP A 45 4.49 -4.99 -8.05
C ASP A 45 4.40 -6.36 -7.36
N ARG A 46 4.36 -7.43 -8.17
CA ARG A 46 4.26 -8.82 -7.68
C ARG A 46 5.44 -9.29 -6.84
N ALA A 47 6.57 -8.62 -6.92
CA ALA A 47 7.75 -8.92 -6.10
C ALA A 47 7.75 -8.12 -4.79
N GLY A 48 6.74 -7.27 -4.56
CA GLY A 48 6.64 -6.41 -3.39
C GLY A 48 7.41 -5.10 -3.52
N ASN A 49 7.89 -4.74 -4.72
CA ASN A 49 8.54 -3.44 -4.92
C ASN A 49 7.47 -2.34 -4.98
N MET A 50 7.62 -1.30 -4.17
CA MET A 50 6.73 -0.15 -4.18
C MET A 50 6.92 0.65 -5.49
N LEU A 51 5.86 0.75 -6.29
CA LEU A 51 5.85 1.47 -7.57
C LEU A 51 5.49 2.95 -7.40
N ALA A 52 4.48 3.21 -6.56
CA ALA A 52 4.00 4.55 -6.26
C ALA A 52 3.47 4.60 -4.83
N GLN A 53 3.50 5.78 -4.24
CA GLN A 53 2.94 6.05 -2.93
C GLN A 53 2.31 7.44 -2.89
N ALA A 54 1.37 7.63 -1.96
CA ALA A 54 0.87 8.96 -1.68
C ALA A 54 1.99 9.83 -1.09
N VAL A 55 1.91 11.15 -1.31
CA VAL A 55 2.79 12.14 -0.68
C VAL A 55 2.52 12.23 0.83
N THR A 56 1.35 11.74 1.27
CA THR A 56 0.99 11.61 2.68
C THR A 56 1.70 10.41 3.32
N GLY A 57 2.35 10.66 4.45
CA GLY A 57 3.09 9.64 5.19
C GLY A 57 4.47 10.11 5.61
N THR A 58 4.84 9.80 6.85
CA THR A 58 6.21 10.05 7.32
C THR A 58 7.16 9.01 6.71
N PRO A 59 8.43 9.34 6.42
CA PRO A 59 9.38 8.39 5.83
C PRO A 59 9.52 7.07 6.62
N GLY A 60 9.37 7.12 7.95
CA GLY A 60 9.39 5.92 8.79
C GLY A 60 8.21 4.99 8.51
N HIS A 61 7.01 5.55 8.37
CA HIS A 61 5.79 4.78 8.10
C HIS A 61 5.77 4.21 6.67
N VAL A 62 6.22 4.98 5.68
CA VAL A 62 6.29 4.56 4.28
C VAL A 62 7.25 3.38 4.08
N ASN A 63 8.46 3.48 4.62
CA ASN A 63 9.48 2.46 4.41
C ASN A 63 9.12 1.14 5.09
N THR A 64 8.50 1.22 6.26
CA THR A 64 8.03 0.03 6.99
C THR A 64 6.82 -0.61 6.33
N MET A 65 5.89 0.17 5.77
CA MET A 65 4.82 -0.34 4.91
C MET A 65 5.38 -1.12 3.71
N ALA A 66 6.43 -0.61 3.07
CA ALA A 66 7.03 -1.28 1.92
C ALA A 66 7.63 -2.64 2.28
N GLU A 67 8.33 -2.73 3.41
CA GLU A 67 8.87 -4.00 3.92
C GLU A 67 7.74 -4.97 4.35
N ALA A 68 6.68 -4.46 4.97
CA ALA A 68 5.55 -5.28 5.41
C ALA A 68 4.87 -6.05 4.26
N VAL A 69 4.77 -5.44 3.07
CA VAL A 69 4.23 -6.12 1.87
C VAL A 69 5.10 -7.32 1.47
N VAL A 70 6.43 -7.18 1.54
CA VAL A 70 7.36 -8.27 1.25
C VAL A 70 7.20 -9.41 2.27
N HIS A 71 6.98 -9.09 3.55
CA HIS A 71 6.70 -10.09 4.57
C HIS A 71 5.40 -10.87 4.30
N PHE A 72 4.32 -10.20 3.90
CA PHE A 72 3.09 -10.89 3.50
C PHE A 72 3.33 -11.87 2.36
N ILE A 73 4.01 -11.43 1.29
CA ILE A 73 4.31 -12.28 0.12
C ILE A 73 5.11 -13.52 0.54
N ASN A 74 6.13 -13.33 1.36
CA ASN A 74 7.00 -14.42 1.81
C ASN A 74 6.31 -15.41 2.76
N ASP A 75 5.50 -14.92 3.69
CA ASP A 75 4.84 -15.75 4.69
C ASP A 75 3.65 -16.52 4.11
N ILE A 76 2.87 -15.88 3.23
CA ILE A 76 1.68 -16.49 2.60
C ILE A 76 2.11 -17.42 1.47
N GLY A 77 3.11 -17.01 0.69
CA GLY A 77 3.55 -17.70 -0.51
C GLY A 77 2.65 -17.44 -1.72
N PRO A 78 3.21 -17.42 -2.94
CA PRO A 78 2.49 -16.99 -4.15
C PRO A 78 1.31 -17.89 -4.54
N ASP A 79 1.31 -19.15 -4.10
CA ASP A 79 0.24 -20.12 -4.39
C ASP A 79 -0.98 -19.97 -3.48
N ASN A 80 -0.88 -19.16 -2.41
CA ASN A 80 -1.94 -18.94 -1.43
C ASN A 80 -2.51 -17.51 -1.47
N ILE A 81 -2.25 -16.77 -2.56
CA ILE A 81 -2.80 -15.43 -2.79
C ILE A 81 -3.96 -15.53 -3.77
N PHE A 82 -5.17 -15.21 -3.32
CA PHE A 82 -6.38 -15.32 -4.12
C PHE A 82 -7.07 -13.97 -4.36
N GLU A 83 -7.86 -13.90 -5.43
CA GLU A 83 -8.62 -12.71 -5.78
C GLU A 83 -9.70 -12.44 -4.72
N GLY A 84 -9.68 -11.23 -4.15
CA GLY A 84 -10.60 -10.81 -3.09
C GLY A 84 -10.04 -10.93 -1.66
N ASP A 85 -8.84 -11.48 -1.50
CA ASP A 85 -8.20 -11.55 -0.18
C ASP A 85 -7.85 -10.16 0.38
N VAL A 86 -7.77 -10.08 1.71
CA VAL A 86 -7.29 -8.90 2.44
C VAL A 86 -6.40 -9.37 3.58
N TYR A 87 -5.15 -8.94 3.57
CA TYR A 87 -4.17 -9.27 4.60
C TYR A 87 -3.99 -8.11 5.56
N VAL A 88 -3.80 -8.44 6.84
CA VAL A 88 -3.71 -7.45 7.91
C VAL A 88 -2.63 -7.87 8.90
N THR A 89 -1.79 -6.94 9.33
CA THR A 89 -0.81 -7.16 10.38
C THR A 89 -0.60 -5.91 11.22
N ASN A 90 -0.28 -6.12 12.48
CA ASN A 90 0.27 -5.13 13.40
C ASN A 90 1.52 -5.69 14.13
N ASP A 91 2.15 -6.72 13.56
CA ASP A 91 3.37 -7.30 14.12
C ASP A 91 4.48 -6.24 14.10
N PRO A 92 5.00 -5.81 15.25
CA PRO A 92 5.99 -4.74 15.31
C PRO A 92 7.30 -5.12 14.63
N TRP A 93 7.59 -6.42 14.43
CA TRP A 93 8.81 -6.87 13.77
C TRP A 93 8.69 -6.98 12.25
N LYS A 94 7.46 -6.97 11.72
CA LYS A 94 7.16 -7.05 10.29
C LYS A 94 6.49 -5.78 9.75
N GLY A 95 6.05 -4.89 10.63
CA GLY A 95 5.43 -3.61 10.30
C GLY A 95 6.26 -2.43 10.79
N THR A 96 5.62 -1.50 11.50
CA THR A 96 6.18 -0.17 11.77
C THR A 96 7.02 -0.05 13.05
N GLY A 97 7.33 -1.17 13.71
CA GLY A 97 8.09 -1.16 14.97
C GLY A 97 7.25 -0.94 16.23
N HIS A 98 5.95 -0.70 16.11
CA HIS A 98 5.05 -0.58 17.26
C HIS A 98 3.62 -1.04 16.98
N LEU A 99 2.88 -1.30 18.06
CA LEU A 99 1.56 -1.95 18.01
C LEU A 99 0.45 -1.11 17.37
N HIS A 100 0.60 0.21 17.34
CA HIS A 100 -0.48 1.12 16.95
C HIS A 100 -0.75 1.19 15.44
N ASP A 101 0.23 0.86 14.60
CA ASP A 101 0.03 0.91 13.16
C ASP A 101 -0.41 -0.45 12.66
N ILE A 102 -1.31 -0.40 11.69
CA ILE A 102 -1.90 -1.58 11.07
C ILE A 102 -1.65 -1.46 9.58
N THR A 103 -0.95 -2.45 9.03
CA THR A 103 -0.76 -2.55 7.58
C THR A 103 -1.83 -3.46 7.01
N ILE A 104 -2.50 -2.98 5.97
CA ILE A 104 -3.54 -3.71 5.24
C ILE A 104 -3.12 -3.81 3.78
N VAL A 105 -3.19 -5.01 3.20
CA VAL A 105 -2.79 -5.27 1.80
C VAL A 105 -3.88 -6.07 1.10
N SER A 106 -4.27 -5.63 -0.09
CA SER A 106 -5.17 -6.37 -0.97
C SER A 106 -4.48 -6.66 -2.30
N PRO A 107 -4.41 -7.93 -2.75
CA PRO A 107 -3.80 -8.28 -4.02
C PRO A 107 -4.71 -7.85 -5.18
N SER A 108 -4.09 -7.41 -6.28
CA SER A 108 -4.80 -7.00 -7.50
C SER A 108 -4.76 -8.10 -8.55
N PHE A 109 -5.90 -8.37 -9.18
CA PHE A 109 -6.03 -9.39 -10.22
C PHE A 109 -6.53 -8.79 -11.53
N TYR A 110 -6.03 -9.30 -12.64
CA TYR A 110 -6.54 -9.00 -13.97
C TYR A 110 -6.73 -10.29 -14.76
N LYS A 111 -7.98 -10.57 -15.15
CA LYS A 111 -8.37 -11.80 -15.86
C LYS A 111 -7.92 -13.07 -15.13
N GLY A 112 -8.15 -13.12 -13.80
CA GLY A 112 -7.83 -14.25 -12.94
C GLY A 112 -6.32 -14.47 -12.73
N ARG A 113 -5.48 -13.46 -12.97
CA ARG A 113 -4.04 -13.51 -12.72
C ARG A 113 -3.63 -12.38 -11.79
N LEU A 114 -2.84 -12.71 -10.78
CA LEU A 114 -2.17 -11.74 -9.91
C LEU A 114 -1.28 -10.83 -10.76
N ILE A 115 -1.45 -9.52 -10.61
CA ILE A 115 -0.69 -8.47 -11.31
C ILE A 115 0.11 -7.60 -10.35
#